data_AF-A0A8H6WHJ3-F1
#
_entry.id   AF-A0A8H6WHJ3-F1
#
_cell.length_a   1.000
_cell.length_b   1.000
_cell.length_c   1.000
_cell.angle_alpha   90.00
_cell.angle_beta   90.00
_cell.angle_gamma   90.00
#
_symmetry.space_group_name_H-M   'P 1'
#
loop_
_entity.id
_entity.type
_entity.pdbx_description
1 polymer ?
#
loop_
_entity_poly.entity_id
_entity_poly.type
_entity_poly.pdbx_seq_one_letter_code
_entity_poly.pdbx_strand_id
1 'polypeptide(L)'
;MESSPPSSLHSKSLHRLNKTVFTRGDALERLPGPDEEFDDVVNATGVPLVFKRHALTQFARLLDCHHALMFRRPPGWGLNFFASMVSATFDRDYDHKDDPFQVLVGEEWDRHLHRHFVLDLDFTRLPCVADFHTEFHAYLKKECRDLVSRYRLEKQIGSPSLYRVPQEKPEKYISLLAMALRHVSYDPLLVIVRNFDVPTFNYPRGRAALNQFLNVLEEKVTTKIVGSLFLLSNYDDGTVYSCMGRNPLAMIRKVPSLPPLDLPRTLDLTHNLAFQTAVGFTRPEIDALDDAFSHLEAQDARRVLDMMDEDYGRRSVFSDRLARKHQCPPDPVKEAWHYREEDPLAGLDTSKAFEGIYGAQLIMKVLARKYGFPNIYGRL
;
A
#
# COMPACT_ATOMS: atom_id res chain seq x y z
N MET A 1 46.49 -31.69 -1.46
CA MET A 1 45.47 -31.26 -0.47
C MET A 1 44.73 -30.09 -1.09
N GLU A 2 43.62 -30.39 -1.75
CA GLU A 2 42.71 -29.38 -2.29
C GLU A 2 41.93 -28.76 -1.13
N SER A 3 42.06 -27.45 -0.95
CA SER A 3 41.21 -26.67 -0.07
C SER A 3 39.85 -26.51 -0.74
N SER A 4 38.84 -27.19 -0.21
CA SER A 4 37.44 -26.96 -0.56
C SER A 4 37.08 -25.49 -0.32
N PRO A 5 36.36 -24.81 -1.23
CA PRO A 5 35.80 -23.49 -0.94
C PRO A 5 34.72 -23.64 0.15
N PRO A 6 34.51 -22.63 1.02
CA PRO A 6 33.40 -22.66 1.95
C PRO A 6 32.11 -22.55 1.13
N SER A 7 31.41 -23.68 1.00
CA SER A 7 30.03 -23.71 0.58
C SER A 7 29.16 -23.14 1.71
N SER A 8 29.12 -21.81 1.87
CA SER A 8 28.02 -21.17 2.59
C SER A 8 26.80 -21.21 1.68
N LEU A 9 26.06 -22.31 1.77
CA LEU A 9 24.64 -22.34 1.41
C LEU A 9 23.95 -21.32 2.32
N HIS A 10 23.97 -20.04 1.93
CA HIS A 10 23.12 -19.03 2.53
C HIS A 10 21.70 -19.59 2.48
N SER A 11 21.06 -19.69 3.65
CA SER A 11 19.68 -20.13 3.77
C SER A 11 18.82 -19.32 2.80
N LYS A 12 18.31 -19.98 1.75
CA LYS A 12 17.47 -19.34 0.73
C LYS A 12 16.13 -18.88 1.29
N SER A 13 15.74 -19.36 2.48
CA SER A 13 14.45 -19.08 3.07
C SER A 13 14.46 -17.79 3.89
N LEU A 14 13.39 -17.00 3.72
CA LEU A 14 13.03 -15.92 4.61
C LEU A 14 12.83 -16.47 6.02
N HIS A 15 13.42 -15.83 7.02
CA HIS A 15 13.25 -16.20 8.42
C HIS A 15 13.05 -14.99 9.30
N ARG A 16 12.47 -15.28 10.47
CA ARG A 16 12.13 -14.29 11.48
C ARG A 16 13.32 -14.11 12.42
N LEU A 17 13.96 -12.94 12.39
CA LEU A 17 15.04 -12.60 13.34
C LEU A 17 14.47 -12.31 14.73
N ASN A 18 13.33 -11.61 14.78
CA ASN A 18 12.64 -11.29 16.02
C ASN A 18 11.13 -11.06 15.79
N LYS A 19 10.41 -10.52 16.78
CA LYS A 19 8.94 -10.44 16.75
C LYS A 19 8.36 -9.85 15.45
N THR A 20 8.98 -8.86 14.84
CA THR A 20 8.42 -8.18 13.65
C THR A 20 9.39 -8.05 12.49
N VAL A 21 10.68 -8.36 12.70
CA VAL A 21 11.73 -8.23 11.68
C VAL A 21 12.06 -9.58 11.07
N PHE A 22 12.05 -9.61 9.74
CA PHE A 22 12.40 -10.75 8.91
C PHE A 22 13.58 -10.39 8.02
N THR A 23 14.33 -11.41 7.59
CA THR A 23 15.35 -11.26 6.55
C THR A 23 15.58 -12.60 5.84
N ARG A 24 16.20 -12.55 4.67
CA ARG A 24 16.70 -13.72 3.95
C ARG A 24 18.20 -13.82 4.21
N GLY A 25 18.71 -14.99 4.60
CA GLY A 25 20.10 -15.18 5.08
C GLY A 25 20.33 -14.70 6.53
N ASP A 26 21.37 -15.18 7.20
CA ASP A 26 21.37 -15.27 8.67
C ASP A 26 21.64 -13.95 9.44
N ALA A 27 21.84 -12.84 8.74
CA ALA A 27 22.15 -11.54 9.35
C ALA A 27 21.66 -10.38 8.48
N LEU A 28 21.38 -9.23 9.12
CA LEU A 28 21.14 -7.97 8.40
C LEU A 28 22.47 -7.35 7.94
N GLU A 29 22.54 -7.01 6.65
CA GLU A 29 23.73 -6.52 5.96
C GLU A 29 23.56 -5.11 5.39
N ARG A 30 22.33 -4.73 5.00
CA ARG A 30 22.04 -3.40 4.45
C ARG A 30 20.60 -2.98 4.72
N LEU A 31 20.34 -1.68 4.56
CA LEU A 31 18.98 -1.17 4.54
C LEU A 31 18.34 -1.37 3.15
N PRO A 32 17.00 -1.34 3.06
CA PRO A 32 16.31 -1.29 1.78
C PRO A 32 16.75 -0.07 0.96
N GLY A 33 16.52 -0.08 -0.35
CA GLY A 33 16.62 1.09 -1.20
C GLY A 33 15.34 1.95 -1.12
N PRO A 34 15.38 3.23 -1.57
CA PRO A 34 14.17 4.05 -1.67
C PRO A 34 13.21 3.56 -2.75
N ASP A 35 13.73 2.90 -3.80
CA ASP A 35 12.96 2.41 -4.95
C ASP A 35 12.75 0.89 -4.90
N GLU A 36 13.24 0.19 -3.87
CA GLU A 36 13.04 -1.25 -3.73
C GLU A 36 11.59 -1.56 -3.36
N GLU A 37 10.99 -2.45 -4.15
CA GLU A 37 9.65 -2.97 -3.92
C GLU A 37 9.64 -4.13 -2.92
N PHE A 38 8.47 -4.60 -2.54
CA PHE A 38 8.34 -5.71 -1.56
C PHE A 38 9.09 -6.96 -2.05
N ASP A 39 8.91 -7.32 -3.32
CA ASP A 39 9.57 -8.50 -3.89
C ASP A 39 11.09 -8.33 -3.97
N ASP A 40 11.61 -7.12 -4.18
CA ASP A 40 13.05 -6.87 -4.15
C ASP A 40 13.61 -7.11 -2.73
N VAL A 41 12.94 -6.56 -1.72
CA VAL A 41 13.36 -6.67 -0.32
C VAL A 41 13.27 -8.10 0.20
N VAL A 42 12.18 -8.81 -0.11
CA VAL A 42 11.95 -10.17 0.42
C VAL A 42 12.88 -11.20 -0.20
N ASN A 43 13.32 -10.96 -1.44
CA ASN A 43 14.25 -11.81 -2.18
C ASN A 43 15.72 -11.46 -1.98
N ALA A 44 16.02 -10.26 -1.48
CA ALA A 44 17.38 -9.83 -1.20
C ALA A 44 17.90 -10.38 0.13
N THR A 45 19.14 -10.90 0.09
CA THR A 45 19.83 -11.37 1.30
C THR A 45 20.24 -10.18 2.17
N GLY A 46 20.06 -10.31 3.49
CA GLY A 46 20.50 -9.34 4.49
C GLY A 46 19.76 -8.00 4.49
N VAL A 47 18.58 -7.93 3.86
CA VAL A 47 17.72 -6.73 3.90
C VAL A 47 16.62 -6.92 4.95
N PRO A 48 16.34 -5.94 5.82
CA PRO A 48 15.29 -6.07 6.82
C PRO A 48 13.90 -5.87 6.19
N LEU A 49 12.98 -6.76 6.54
CA LEU A 49 11.56 -6.64 6.27
C LEU A 49 10.79 -6.55 7.59
N VAL A 50 10.07 -5.43 7.81
CA VAL A 50 9.09 -5.32 8.89
C VAL A 50 7.71 -5.56 8.31
N PHE A 51 7.15 -6.73 8.60
CA PHE A 51 5.92 -7.15 7.96
C PHE A 51 4.65 -6.63 8.67
N LYS A 52 3.78 -5.96 7.91
CA LYS A 52 2.58 -5.28 8.43
C LYS A 52 1.35 -6.19 8.47
N ARG A 53 1.48 -7.36 9.12
CA ARG A 53 0.42 -8.39 9.18
C ARG A 53 -0.95 -7.83 9.57
N HIS A 54 -1.01 -7.01 10.62
CA HIS A 54 -2.27 -6.45 11.10
C HIS A 54 -2.99 -5.63 10.03
N ALA A 55 -2.31 -4.64 9.44
CA ALA A 55 -2.88 -3.80 8.41
C ALA A 55 -3.29 -4.60 7.16
N LEU A 56 -2.49 -5.59 6.78
CA LEU A 56 -2.83 -6.50 5.70
C LEU A 56 -4.11 -7.29 6.01
N THR A 57 -4.29 -7.79 7.25
CA THR A 57 -5.54 -8.47 7.67
C THR A 57 -6.75 -7.59 7.50
N GLN A 58 -6.65 -6.34 7.97
CA GLN A 58 -7.76 -5.39 7.84
C GLN A 58 -8.05 -5.08 6.38
N PHE A 59 -7.01 -5.00 5.55
CA PHE A 59 -7.15 -4.79 4.12
C PHE A 59 -7.87 -5.95 3.43
N ALA A 60 -7.44 -7.19 3.68
CA ALA A 60 -8.04 -8.39 3.10
C ALA A 60 -9.55 -8.48 3.36
N ARG A 61 -9.97 -8.16 4.60
CA ARG A 61 -11.40 -8.11 4.97
C ARG A 61 -12.19 -7.10 4.14
N LEU A 62 -11.62 -5.93 3.87
CA LEU A 62 -12.29 -4.90 3.08
C LEU A 62 -12.33 -5.25 1.57
N LEU A 63 -11.35 -6.00 1.07
CA LEU A 63 -11.37 -6.51 -0.31
C LEU A 63 -12.56 -7.44 -0.56
N ASP A 64 -12.84 -8.35 0.38
CA ASP A 64 -13.96 -9.30 0.30
C ASP A 64 -15.34 -8.61 0.30
N CYS A 65 -15.43 -7.39 0.86
CA CYS A 65 -16.64 -6.59 0.87
C CYS A 65 -16.89 -5.83 -0.44
N HIS A 66 -16.00 -5.92 -1.43
CA HIS A 66 -16.10 -5.22 -2.72
C HIS A 66 -16.26 -3.70 -2.57
N HIS A 67 -15.43 -3.07 -1.74
CA HIS A 67 -15.35 -1.62 -1.66
C HIS A 67 -14.20 -1.06 -2.49
N ALA A 68 -14.40 0.15 -3.03
CA ALA A 68 -13.28 0.98 -3.44
C ALA A 68 -12.64 1.55 -2.18
N LEU A 69 -11.33 1.45 -2.08
CA LEU A 69 -10.54 1.87 -0.93
C LEU A 69 -9.59 2.97 -1.36
N MET A 70 -9.36 3.95 -0.50
CA MET A 70 -8.43 5.04 -0.76
C MET A 70 -7.51 5.27 0.43
N PHE A 71 -6.22 5.46 0.18
CA PHE A 71 -5.24 5.71 1.24
C PHE A 71 -4.19 6.72 0.79
N ARG A 72 -4.07 7.83 1.55
CA ARG A 72 -3.07 8.88 1.30
C ARG A 72 -2.03 8.96 2.42
N ARG A 73 -0.77 9.12 2.03
CA ARG A 73 0.33 9.46 2.95
C ARG A 73 1.41 10.23 2.18
N PRO A 74 2.06 11.23 2.77
CA PRO A 74 3.17 11.92 2.13
C PRO A 74 4.29 10.95 1.73
N PRO A 75 5.20 11.36 0.82
CA PRO A 75 6.37 10.57 0.49
C PRO A 75 7.21 10.27 1.75
N GLY A 76 7.90 9.13 1.74
CA GLY A 76 8.76 8.72 2.86
C GLY A 76 8.03 8.00 4.00
N TRP A 77 6.70 7.85 3.96
CA TRP A 77 5.97 7.05 4.94
C TRP A 77 5.93 5.55 4.63
N GLY A 78 6.32 5.12 3.42
CA GLY A 78 6.32 3.71 3.03
C GLY A 78 5.00 3.21 2.43
N LEU A 79 4.15 4.11 1.94
CA LEU A 79 2.88 3.75 1.29
C LEU A 79 3.07 2.89 0.04
N ASN A 80 4.03 3.24 -0.81
CA ASN A 80 4.34 2.46 -2.02
C ASN A 80 4.84 1.05 -1.66
N PHE A 81 5.64 0.91 -0.60
CA PHE A 81 6.09 -0.40 -0.12
C PHE A 81 4.91 -1.24 0.37
N PHE A 82 3.98 -0.63 1.14
CA PHE A 82 2.75 -1.31 1.54
C PHE A 82 1.88 -1.73 0.35
N ALA A 83 1.79 -0.88 -0.69
CA ALA A 83 1.07 -1.18 -1.92
C ALA A 83 1.68 -2.35 -2.69
N SER A 84 3.01 -2.38 -2.82
CA SER A 84 3.75 -3.49 -3.43
C SER A 84 3.54 -4.79 -2.65
N MET A 85 3.57 -4.73 -1.31
CA MET A 85 3.24 -5.88 -0.45
C MET A 85 1.80 -6.37 -0.67
N VAL A 86 0.81 -5.46 -0.74
CA VAL A 86 -0.58 -5.80 -1.08
C VAL A 86 -0.66 -6.47 -2.45
N SER A 87 -0.01 -5.89 -3.47
CA SER A 87 0.08 -6.46 -4.81
C SER A 87 0.57 -7.90 -4.75
N ALA A 88 1.77 -8.14 -4.21
CA ALA A 88 2.36 -9.47 -4.10
C ALA A 88 1.51 -10.47 -3.28
N THR A 89 0.89 -10.02 -2.18
CA THR A 89 0.07 -10.87 -1.31
C THR A 89 -1.14 -11.47 -2.05
N PHE A 90 -1.83 -10.64 -2.84
CA PHE A 90 -3.09 -11.04 -3.47
C PHE A 90 -2.91 -11.54 -4.89
N ASP A 91 -1.75 -11.31 -5.51
CA ASP A 91 -1.47 -11.74 -6.88
C ASP A 91 -1.39 -13.25 -7.02
N ARG A 92 -2.15 -13.80 -7.96
CA ARG A 92 -2.15 -15.23 -8.30
C ARG A 92 -0.92 -15.71 -9.08
N ASP A 93 -0.10 -14.82 -9.64
CA ASP A 93 1.13 -15.19 -10.39
C ASP A 93 2.30 -15.53 -9.45
N TYR A 94 2.03 -15.58 -8.15
CA TYR A 94 3.06 -15.79 -7.16
C TYR A 94 3.65 -17.20 -7.20
N ASP A 95 4.98 -17.30 -7.09
CA ASP A 95 5.66 -18.60 -7.10
C ASP A 95 5.52 -19.29 -5.74
N HIS A 96 4.59 -20.25 -5.66
CA HIS A 96 4.36 -21.07 -4.47
C HIS A 96 5.60 -21.82 -3.95
N LYS A 97 6.67 -21.98 -4.75
CA LYS A 97 7.90 -22.68 -4.31
C LYS A 97 8.85 -21.82 -3.49
N ASP A 98 8.73 -20.50 -3.57
CA ASP A 98 9.49 -19.53 -2.79
C ASP A 98 8.54 -18.49 -2.20
N ASP A 99 7.44 -18.94 -1.60
CA ASP A 99 6.40 -18.07 -1.06
C ASP A 99 6.75 -17.57 0.35
N PRO A 100 7.27 -16.34 0.52
CA PRO A 100 7.53 -15.75 1.83
C PRO A 100 6.28 -15.54 2.66
N PHE A 101 5.07 -15.45 2.07
CA PHE A 101 3.86 -15.16 2.82
C PHE A 101 3.54 -16.28 3.80
N GLN A 102 3.81 -17.54 3.48
CA GLN A 102 3.63 -18.65 4.44
C GLN A 102 4.35 -18.38 5.77
N VAL A 103 5.58 -17.85 5.72
CA VAL A 103 6.37 -17.48 6.92
C VAL A 103 5.85 -16.19 7.57
N LEU A 104 5.39 -15.23 6.77
CA LEU A 104 4.99 -13.90 7.22
C LEU A 104 3.57 -13.86 7.85
N VAL A 105 2.62 -14.57 7.25
CA VAL A 105 1.21 -14.60 7.69
C VAL A 105 0.83 -15.87 8.45
N GLY A 106 1.52 -16.99 8.25
CA GLY A 106 1.19 -18.29 8.86
C GLY A 106 -0.03 -18.99 8.23
N GLU A 107 -0.34 -20.19 8.71
CA GLU A 107 -1.31 -21.13 8.10
C GLU A 107 -2.77 -20.63 8.02
N GLU A 108 -3.15 -19.62 8.81
CA GLU A 108 -4.55 -19.14 8.88
C GLU A 108 -4.97 -18.31 7.64
N TRP A 109 -4.05 -17.99 6.74
CA TRP A 109 -4.24 -17.02 5.66
C TRP A 109 -4.44 -17.59 4.25
N ASP A 110 -4.31 -18.91 4.08
CA ASP A 110 -4.37 -19.59 2.79
C ASP A 110 -5.62 -19.27 1.94
N ARG A 111 -6.71 -18.81 2.59
CA ARG A 111 -7.97 -18.49 1.90
C ARG A 111 -7.96 -17.16 1.14
N HIS A 112 -7.04 -16.25 1.42
CA HIS A 112 -7.02 -14.92 0.81
C HIS A 112 -5.77 -14.67 -0.05
N LEU A 113 -4.71 -15.46 0.12
CA LEU A 113 -3.48 -15.33 -0.64
C LEU A 113 -3.67 -15.74 -2.10
N HIS A 114 -3.05 -14.98 -3.01
CA HIS A 114 -2.87 -15.35 -4.41
C HIS A 114 -4.17 -15.65 -5.19
N ARG A 115 -5.24 -14.90 -4.91
CA ARG A 115 -6.58 -15.09 -5.51
C ARG A 115 -7.03 -13.98 -6.46
N HIS A 116 -6.15 -13.05 -6.81
CA HIS A 116 -6.50 -11.92 -7.66
C HIS A 116 -5.60 -11.86 -8.88
N PHE A 117 -6.17 -11.48 -10.01
CA PHE A 117 -5.40 -10.81 -11.03
C PHE A 117 -5.14 -9.38 -10.56
N VAL A 118 -3.90 -8.92 -10.58
CA VAL A 118 -3.56 -7.57 -10.13
C VAL A 118 -3.22 -6.69 -11.33
N LEU A 119 -3.93 -5.57 -11.46
CA LEU A 119 -3.61 -4.49 -12.38
C LEU A 119 -3.09 -3.30 -11.57
N ASP A 120 -1.78 -3.11 -11.57
CA ASP A 120 -1.13 -1.96 -10.92
C ASP A 120 -0.92 -0.82 -11.92
N LEU A 121 -1.56 0.31 -11.65
CA LEU A 121 -1.53 1.51 -12.48
C LEU A 121 -0.85 2.64 -11.71
N ASP A 122 0.33 3.06 -12.12
CA ASP A 122 0.99 4.24 -11.57
C ASP A 122 0.85 5.47 -12.48
N PHE A 123 0.02 6.41 -12.06
CA PHE A 123 -0.26 7.62 -12.85
C PHE A 123 0.89 8.62 -12.87
N THR A 124 1.96 8.44 -12.09
CA THR A 124 3.21 9.21 -12.28
C THR A 124 3.90 8.87 -13.60
N ARG A 125 3.62 7.69 -14.18
CA ARG A 125 4.17 7.25 -15.47
C ARG A 125 3.44 7.86 -16.67
N LEU A 126 2.36 8.61 -16.45
CA LEU A 126 1.64 9.30 -17.51
C LEU A 126 2.46 10.50 -18.01
N PRO A 127 2.78 10.58 -19.31
CA PRO A 127 3.60 11.66 -19.85
C PRO A 127 2.85 12.99 -19.81
N CYS A 128 3.45 14.02 -19.22
CA CYS A 128 2.86 15.35 -19.11
C CYS A 128 2.78 16.05 -20.49
N VAL A 129 1.70 15.76 -21.22
CA VAL A 129 1.42 16.32 -22.56
C VAL A 129 0.07 17.03 -22.61
N ALA A 130 -0.18 17.80 -23.67
CA ALA A 130 -1.41 18.58 -23.82
C ALA A 130 -2.68 17.73 -23.95
N ASP A 131 -2.61 16.56 -24.58
CA ASP A 131 -3.75 15.66 -24.78
C ASP A 131 -3.77 14.50 -23.77
N PHE A 132 -4.27 14.80 -22.57
CA PHE A 132 -4.44 13.80 -21.50
C PHE A 132 -5.25 12.58 -21.94
N HIS A 133 -6.32 12.77 -22.73
CA HIS A 133 -7.22 11.68 -23.06
C HIS A 133 -6.51 10.63 -23.92
N THR A 134 -5.83 11.06 -24.98
CA THR A 134 -5.13 10.12 -25.86
C THR A 134 -4.06 9.32 -25.11
N GLU A 135 -3.24 9.98 -24.28
CA GLU A 135 -2.21 9.30 -23.51
C GLU A 135 -2.78 8.40 -22.42
N PHE A 136 -3.82 8.84 -21.72
CA PHE A 136 -4.47 8.03 -20.70
C PHE A 136 -5.08 6.74 -21.29
N HIS A 137 -5.71 6.84 -22.46
CA HIS A 137 -6.20 5.67 -23.20
C HIS A 137 -5.05 4.76 -23.63
N ALA A 138 -3.98 5.31 -24.21
CA ALA A 138 -2.83 4.54 -24.66
C ALA A 138 -2.14 3.81 -23.49
N TYR A 139 -1.98 4.49 -22.37
CA TYR A 139 -1.45 3.96 -21.12
C TYR A 139 -2.28 2.79 -20.62
N LEU A 140 -3.60 2.98 -20.40
CA LEU A 140 -4.46 1.89 -19.90
C LEU A 140 -4.50 0.70 -20.84
N LYS A 141 -4.54 0.94 -22.17
CA LYS A 141 -4.48 -0.13 -23.17
C LYS A 141 -3.15 -0.88 -23.11
N LYS A 142 -2.04 -0.19 -22.85
CA LYS A 142 -0.74 -0.83 -22.64
C LYS A 142 -0.76 -1.68 -21.38
N GLU A 143 -1.10 -1.12 -20.21
CA GLU A 143 -1.08 -1.86 -18.94
C GLU A 143 -2.04 -3.06 -18.94
N CYS A 144 -3.23 -2.95 -19.56
CA CYS A 144 -4.14 -4.09 -19.72
C CYS A 144 -3.55 -5.22 -20.58
N ARG A 145 -2.79 -4.88 -21.64
CA ARG A 145 -2.11 -5.88 -22.47
C ARG A 145 -0.93 -6.51 -21.74
N ASP A 146 -0.16 -5.69 -21.04
CA ASP A 146 0.98 -6.15 -20.24
C ASP A 146 0.48 -7.14 -19.16
N LEU A 147 -0.69 -6.88 -18.54
CA LEU A 147 -1.34 -7.81 -17.62
C LEU A 147 -1.71 -9.14 -18.30
N VAL A 148 -2.41 -9.10 -19.43
CA VAL A 148 -2.79 -10.32 -20.16
C VAL A 148 -1.56 -11.16 -20.52
N SER A 149 -0.46 -10.50 -20.86
CA SER A 149 0.79 -11.19 -21.19
C SER A 149 1.51 -11.77 -19.98
N ARG A 150 1.55 -11.02 -18.86
CA ARG A 150 2.09 -11.49 -17.58
C ARG A 150 1.49 -12.83 -17.17
N TYR A 151 0.16 -12.94 -17.23
CA TYR A 151 -0.56 -14.17 -16.91
C TYR A 151 -0.69 -15.18 -18.08
N ARG A 152 -0.08 -14.90 -19.24
CA ARG A 152 -0.09 -15.77 -20.44
C ARG A 152 -1.49 -16.14 -20.96
N LEU A 153 -2.41 -15.18 -20.93
CA LEU A 153 -3.84 -15.39 -21.25
C LEU A 153 -4.21 -14.99 -22.68
N GLU A 154 -3.25 -14.66 -23.54
CA GLU A 154 -3.50 -14.11 -24.89
C GLU A 154 -4.36 -15.03 -25.76
N LYS A 155 -4.16 -16.35 -25.61
CA LYS A 155 -4.91 -17.38 -26.34
C LYS A 155 -6.34 -17.55 -25.82
N GLN A 156 -6.58 -17.28 -24.54
CA GLN A 156 -7.84 -17.57 -23.84
C GLN A 156 -8.80 -16.38 -23.87
N ILE A 157 -8.28 -15.17 -23.65
CA ILE A 157 -9.06 -13.93 -23.70
C ILE A 157 -9.38 -13.53 -25.15
N GLY A 158 -8.66 -14.10 -26.10
CA GLY A 158 -8.75 -13.74 -27.51
C GLY A 158 -8.18 -12.34 -27.72
N SER A 159 -6.99 -12.30 -28.34
CA SER A 159 -6.36 -11.05 -28.77
C SER A 159 -7.24 -10.06 -29.58
N PRO A 160 -8.43 -10.36 -30.14
CA PRO A 160 -9.21 -9.33 -30.84
C PRO A 160 -9.97 -8.32 -29.96
N SER A 161 -10.55 -8.70 -28.82
CA SER A 161 -11.54 -7.85 -28.12
C SER A 161 -10.92 -6.63 -27.42
N LEU A 162 -9.78 -6.81 -26.74
CA LEU A 162 -9.01 -5.71 -26.11
C LEU A 162 -8.23 -4.85 -27.12
N TYR A 163 -8.01 -5.36 -28.33
CA TYR A 163 -7.17 -4.71 -29.34
C TYR A 163 -7.97 -3.94 -30.40
N ARG A 164 -9.23 -4.32 -30.66
CA ARG A 164 -10.04 -3.83 -31.78
C ARG A 164 -10.85 -2.56 -31.55
N VAL A 165 -10.86 -1.94 -30.38
CA VAL A 165 -11.75 -0.76 -30.17
C VAL A 165 -10.98 0.54 -29.90
N PRO A 166 -10.49 1.25 -30.94
CA PRO A 166 -9.77 2.51 -30.81
C PRO A 166 -10.59 3.67 -30.20
N GLN A 167 -11.89 3.50 -29.94
CA GLN A 167 -12.79 4.59 -29.55
C GLN A 167 -13.58 4.33 -28.26
N GLU A 168 -13.30 3.25 -27.55
CA GLU A 168 -13.96 3.01 -26.26
C GLU A 168 -13.37 3.85 -25.14
N LYS A 169 -14.25 4.25 -24.22
CA LYS A 169 -13.88 5.03 -23.05
C LYS A 169 -12.90 4.24 -22.14
N PRO A 170 -12.00 4.93 -21.41
CA PRO A 170 -10.94 4.32 -20.58
C PRO A 170 -11.43 3.20 -19.65
N GLU A 171 -12.54 3.44 -18.95
CA GLU A 171 -13.16 2.54 -17.98
C GLU A 171 -13.63 1.21 -18.59
N LYS A 172 -13.90 1.20 -19.90
CA LYS A 172 -14.44 0.03 -20.59
C LYS A 172 -13.35 -1.02 -20.82
N TYR A 173 -12.09 -0.61 -20.97
CA TYR A 173 -10.95 -1.55 -21.05
C TYR A 173 -10.84 -2.40 -19.79
N ILE A 174 -10.88 -1.77 -18.61
CA ILE A 174 -10.80 -2.47 -17.32
C ILE A 174 -12.03 -3.37 -17.12
N SER A 175 -13.23 -2.89 -17.49
CA SER A 175 -14.46 -3.68 -17.38
C SER A 175 -14.41 -4.94 -18.27
N LEU A 176 -14.00 -4.78 -19.54
CA LEU A 176 -13.86 -5.88 -20.49
C LEU A 176 -12.80 -6.88 -20.04
N LEU A 177 -11.66 -6.37 -19.54
CA LEU A 177 -10.60 -7.19 -18.98
C LEU A 177 -11.12 -7.99 -17.78
N ALA A 178 -11.78 -7.35 -16.81
CA ALA A 178 -12.32 -8.02 -15.63
C ALA A 178 -13.32 -9.13 -15.99
N MET A 179 -14.23 -8.89 -16.94
CA MET A 179 -15.16 -9.91 -17.42
C MET A 179 -14.43 -11.06 -18.13
N ALA A 180 -13.45 -10.74 -18.99
CA ALA A 180 -12.68 -11.77 -19.69
C ALA A 180 -11.87 -12.64 -18.72
N LEU A 181 -11.24 -12.03 -17.72
CA LEU A 181 -10.53 -12.74 -16.66
C LEU A 181 -11.47 -13.67 -15.89
N ARG A 182 -12.68 -13.20 -15.54
CA ARG A 182 -13.72 -14.01 -14.87
C ARG A 182 -14.20 -15.21 -15.69
N HIS A 183 -14.18 -15.09 -17.02
CA HIS A 183 -14.52 -16.21 -17.90
C HIS A 183 -13.40 -17.26 -17.98
N VAL A 184 -12.15 -16.83 -17.83
CA VAL A 184 -10.98 -17.71 -17.88
C VAL A 184 -10.69 -18.35 -16.52
N SER A 185 -10.83 -17.60 -15.43
CA SER A 185 -10.71 -18.04 -14.05
C SER A 185 -11.79 -17.38 -13.22
N TYR A 186 -12.32 -18.04 -12.20
CA TYR A 186 -13.29 -17.42 -11.29
C TYR A 186 -12.68 -16.30 -10.42
N ASP A 187 -11.36 -16.08 -10.52
CA ASP A 187 -10.62 -15.12 -9.71
C ASP A 187 -10.93 -13.66 -10.11
N PRO A 188 -11.17 -12.77 -9.13
CA PRO A 188 -11.44 -11.36 -9.37
C PRO A 188 -10.21 -10.56 -9.84
N LEU A 189 -10.48 -9.42 -10.49
CA LEU A 189 -9.48 -8.37 -10.78
C LEU A 189 -9.40 -7.40 -9.59
N LEU A 190 -8.20 -7.25 -9.02
CA LEU A 190 -7.83 -6.17 -8.12
C LEU A 190 -7.13 -5.07 -8.93
N VAL A 191 -7.68 -3.85 -8.90
CA VAL A 191 -7.06 -2.69 -9.55
C VAL A 191 -6.41 -1.83 -8.48
N ILE A 192 -5.10 -1.65 -8.55
CA ILE A 192 -4.33 -0.73 -7.71
C ILE A 192 -4.00 0.49 -8.56
N VAL A 193 -4.34 1.69 -8.08
CA VAL A 193 -4.01 2.96 -8.75
C VAL A 193 -3.12 3.77 -7.84
N ARG A 194 -1.81 3.79 -8.14
CA ARG A 194 -0.81 4.61 -7.46
C ARG A 194 -0.83 6.03 -7.99
N ASN A 195 -0.70 6.97 -7.06
CA ASN A 195 -0.70 8.41 -7.29
C ASN A 195 -1.90 8.87 -8.14
N PHE A 196 -3.10 8.37 -7.80
CA PHE A 196 -4.30 8.52 -8.65
C PHE A 196 -4.69 9.97 -8.92
N ASP A 197 -4.28 10.92 -8.08
CA ASP A 197 -4.58 12.34 -8.18
C ASP A 197 -3.59 13.12 -9.05
N VAL A 198 -2.46 12.54 -9.47
CA VAL A 198 -1.48 13.16 -10.39
C VAL A 198 -2.15 13.83 -11.61
N PRO A 199 -3.12 13.20 -12.29
CA PRO A 199 -3.81 13.83 -13.41
C PRO A 199 -4.50 15.15 -13.08
N THR A 200 -4.94 15.34 -11.84
CA THR A 200 -5.62 16.57 -11.42
C THR A 200 -4.71 17.79 -11.45
N PHE A 201 -3.40 17.58 -11.26
CA PHE A 201 -2.39 18.62 -11.20
C PHE A 201 -1.73 18.88 -12.54
N ASN A 202 -1.48 17.82 -13.30
CA ASN A 202 -0.62 17.90 -14.48
C ASN A 202 -1.38 18.24 -15.76
N TYR A 203 -2.71 18.20 -15.76
CA TYR A 203 -3.50 18.37 -16.99
C TYR A 203 -4.70 19.33 -16.81
N PRO A 204 -4.89 20.31 -17.71
CA PRO A 204 -6.00 21.27 -17.68
C PRO A 204 -7.43 20.66 -17.66
N ARG A 205 -7.58 19.37 -17.94
CA ARG A 205 -8.85 18.62 -17.86
C ARG A 205 -8.74 17.29 -17.10
N GLY A 206 -7.59 17.01 -16.49
CA GLY A 206 -7.32 15.71 -15.89
C GLY A 206 -8.28 15.38 -14.75
N ARG A 207 -8.70 16.37 -13.94
CA ARG A 207 -9.70 16.15 -12.88
C ARG A 207 -11.05 15.63 -13.41
N ALA A 208 -11.60 16.27 -14.45
CA ALA A 208 -12.91 15.88 -14.98
C ALA A 208 -12.86 14.47 -15.59
N ALA A 209 -11.80 14.19 -16.35
CA ALA A 209 -11.57 12.88 -16.95
C ALA A 209 -11.33 11.80 -15.89
N LEU A 210 -10.57 12.11 -14.84
CA LEU A 210 -10.32 11.20 -13.72
C LEU A 210 -11.59 10.91 -12.92
N ASN A 211 -12.40 11.92 -12.60
CA ASN A 211 -13.69 11.73 -11.95
C ASN A 211 -14.60 10.83 -12.80
N GLN A 212 -14.66 11.04 -14.11
CA GLN A 212 -15.46 10.18 -14.98
C GLN A 212 -14.97 8.73 -14.93
N PHE A 213 -13.66 8.52 -15.03
CA PHE A 213 -13.06 7.19 -15.00
C PHE A 213 -13.27 6.47 -13.66
N LEU A 214 -12.94 7.13 -12.53
CA LEU A 214 -13.02 6.52 -11.21
C LEU A 214 -14.46 6.25 -10.76
N ASN A 215 -15.40 7.15 -11.06
CA ASN A 215 -16.83 6.91 -10.74
C ASN A 215 -17.35 5.64 -11.41
N VAL A 216 -16.98 5.41 -12.68
CA VAL A 216 -17.38 4.18 -13.36
C VAL A 216 -16.69 2.97 -12.72
N LEU A 217 -15.41 3.06 -12.35
CA LEU A 217 -14.75 1.97 -11.65
C LEU A 217 -15.37 1.65 -10.29
N GLU A 218 -15.73 2.66 -9.49
CA GLU A 218 -16.46 2.46 -8.23
C GLU A 218 -17.79 1.71 -8.46
N GLU A 219 -18.51 2.07 -9.52
CA GLU A 219 -19.73 1.37 -9.90
C GLU A 219 -19.44 -0.09 -10.31
N LYS A 220 -18.35 -0.34 -11.04
CA LYS A 220 -17.92 -1.70 -11.42
C LYS A 220 -17.47 -2.54 -10.24
N VAL A 221 -16.91 -1.93 -9.20
CA VAL A 221 -16.62 -2.61 -7.93
C VAL A 221 -17.91 -2.91 -7.18
N THR A 222 -18.82 -1.94 -7.05
CA THR A 222 -20.13 -2.12 -6.41
C THR A 222 -20.95 -3.26 -7.06
N THR A 223 -20.94 -3.32 -8.40
CA THR A 223 -21.64 -4.35 -9.18
C THR A 223 -20.87 -5.66 -9.28
N LYS A 224 -19.74 -5.77 -8.57
CA LYS A 224 -18.86 -6.95 -8.55
C LYS A 224 -18.45 -7.37 -9.95
N ILE A 225 -18.16 -6.44 -10.86
CA ILE A 225 -17.51 -6.73 -12.15
C ILE A 225 -15.99 -6.70 -11.92
N VAL A 226 -15.50 -5.60 -11.36
CA VAL A 226 -14.15 -5.50 -10.79
C VAL A 226 -14.23 -6.03 -9.36
N GLY A 227 -13.23 -6.79 -8.92
CA GLY A 227 -13.22 -7.37 -7.57
C GLY A 227 -13.09 -6.29 -6.50
N SER A 228 -12.05 -5.47 -6.63
CA SER A 228 -11.74 -4.39 -5.70
C SER A 228 -10.93 -3.30 -6.39
N LEU A 229 -10.98 -2.08 -5.84
CA LEU A 229 -10.21 -0.93 -6.29
C LEU A 229 -9.44 -0.34 -5.10
N PHE A 230 -8.14 -0.16 -5.26
CA PHE A 230 -7.29 0.47 -4.24
C PHE A 230 -6.59 1.71 -4.80
N LEU A 231 -6.99 2.87 -4.31
CA LEU A 231 -6.48 4.17 -4.71
C LEU A 231 -5.45 4.66 -3.70
N LEU A 232 -4.26 5.00 -4.19
CA LEU A 232 -3.14 5.42 -3.36
C LEU A 232 -2.62 6.77 -3.83
N SER A 233 -2.26 7.65 -2.89
CA SER A 233 -1.58 8.89 -3.26
C SER A 233 -0.49 9.26 -2.27
N ASN A 234 0.67 9.61 -2.83
CA ASN A 234 1.74 10.25 -2.08
C ASN A 234 1.58 11.77 -1.96
N TYR A 235 0.58 12.38 -2.60
CA TYR A 235 0.31 13.80 -2.44
C TYR A 235 -0.30 14.08 -1.07
N ASP A 236 0.37 14.95 -0.32
CA ASP A 236 -0.19 15.56 0.87
C ASP A 236 -1.05 16.76 0.47
N ASP A 237 -2.35 16.60 0.60
CA ASP A 237 -3.32 17.67 0.42
C ASP A 237 -3.48 18.57 1.66
N GLY A 238 -2.65 18.34 2.69
CA GLY A 238 -2.73 18.97 3.99
C GLY A 238 -3.75 18.32 4.93
N THR A 239 -4.52 17.33 4.47
CA THR A 239 -5.46 16.61 5.33
C THR A 239 -4.74 15.64 6.25
N VAL A 240 -3.62 15.06 5.81
CA VAL A 240 -2.86 14.04 6.55
C VAL A 240 -2.36 14.56 7.90
N TYR A 241 -1.87 15.81 7.95
CA TYR A 241 -1.34 16.43 9.19
C TYR A 241 -2.38 17.22 10.00
N SER A 242 -3.52 17.56 9.40
CA SER A 242 -4.56 18.42 10.03
C SER A 242 -5.36 17.77 11.18
N CYS A 243 -4.97 16.57 11.62
CA CYS A 243 -5.64 15.82 12.70
C CYS A 243 -5.19 16.26 14.10
N MET A 244 -4.03 16.92 14.25
CA MET A 244 -3.62 17.48 15.54
C MET A 244 -4.58 18.60 15.96
N GLY A 245 -5.47 18.32 16.92
CA GLY A 245 -6.36 19.32 17.55
C GLY A 245 -7.84 19.30 17.14
N ARG A 246 -8.31 18.28 16.42
CA ARG A 246 -9.73 18.14 16.00
C ARG A 246 -10.71 17.74 17.10
N ASN A 247 -11.93 18.28 16.99
CA ASN A 247 -13.16 17.65 17.49
C ASN A 247 -13.61 16.63 16.41
N PRO A 248 -13.77 15.34 16.71
CA PRO A 248 -14.17 14.32 15.73
C PRO A 248 -15.61 14.47 15.22
N LEU A 249 -16.40 15.37 15.81
CA LEU A 249 -17.72 15.75 15.31
C LEU A 249 -17.66 17.02 14.43
N ALA A 250 -16.51 17.68 14.31
CA ALA A 250 -16.36 18.80 13.41
C ALA A 250 -16.15 18.29 11.99
N MET A 251 -17.02 18.70 11.06
CA MET A 251 -16.78 18.52 9.63
C MET A 251 -15.36 18.97 9.31
N ILE A 252 -14.63 18.14 8.56
CA ILE A 252 -13.32 18.46 8.00
C ILE A 252 -13.48 19.83 7.34
N ARG A 253 -12.91 20.89 7.94
CA ARG A 253 -12.71 22.14 7.22
C ARG A 253 -11.75 21.77 6.10
N LYS A 254 -12.30 21.54 4.91
CA LYS A 254 -11.53 21.35 3.67
C LYS A 254 -10.48 22.45 3.66
N VAL A 255 -9.22 22.08 3.83
CA VAL A 255 -8.16 23.01 3.44
C VAL A 255 -8.38 23.22 1.93
N PRO A 256 -8.45 24.46 1.42
CA PRO A 256 -8.93 24.72 0.07
C PRO A 256 -7.94 24.30 -1.04
N SER A 257 -6.85 23.60 -0.69
CA SER A 257 -5.73 23.33 -1.60
C SER A 257 -6.12 22.38 -2.74
N LEU A 258 -7.00 21.41 -2.51
CA LEU A 258 -7.42 20.45 -3.53
C LEU A 258 -8.90 20.54 -3.88
N PRO A 259 -9.25 20.67 -5.17
CA PRO A 259 -10.60 20.40 -5.62
C PRO A 259 -10.89 18.90 -5.41
N PRO A 260 -11.86 18.51 -4.56
CA PRO A 260 -12.06 17.10 -4.21
C PRO A 260 -12.45 16.27 -5.43
N LEU A 261 -11.92 15.04 -5.54
CA LEU A 261 -12.49 14.05 -6.46
C LEU A 261 -13.87 13.64 -5.94
N ASP A 262 -14.78 13.36 -6.86
CA ASP A 262 -16.13 12.91 -6.54
C ASP A 262 -16.12 11.38 -6.53
N LEU A 263 -15.95 10.81 -5.33
CA LEU A 263 -15.82 9.37 -5.08
C LEU A 263 -16.80 8.95 -3.96
N PRO A 264 -18.12 8.91 -4.25
CA PRO A 264 -19.16 8.79 -3.24
C PRO A 264 -19.23 7.41 -2.55
N ARG A 265 -18.53 6.39 -3.08
CA ARG A 265 -18.58 5.00 -2.57
C ARG A 265 -17.21 4.50 -2.10
N THR A 266 -16.18 5.34 -2.19
CA THR A 266 -14.83 4.99 -1.80
C THR A 266 -14.64 5.21 -0.31
N LEU A 267 -14.17 4.18 0.39
CA LEU A 267 -13.81 4.26 1.79
C LEU A 267 -12.43 4.91 1.93
N ASP A 268 -12.39 6.05 2.61
CA ASP A 268 -11.13 6.74 2.92
C ASP A 268 -10.46 6.15 4.16
N LEU A 269 -9.38 5.40 3.95
CA LEU A 269 -8.58 4.76 4.97
C LEU A 269 -7.50 5.69 5.54
N THR A 270 -7.31 6.89 4.98
CA THR A 270 -6.26 7.84 5.34
C THR A 270 -6.22 8.15 6.84
N HIS A 271 -7.37 8.21 7.50
CA HIS A 271 -7.44 8.45 8.95
C HIS A 271 -8.04 7.27 9.71
N ASN A 272 -8.24 6.13 9.05
CA ASN A 272 -8.77 4.97 9.72
C ASN A 272 -7.69 4.35 10.62
N LEU A 273 -8.02 4.24 11.90
CA LEU A 273 -7.14 3.73 12.94
C LEU A 273 -6.61 2.32 12.68
N ALA A 274 -7.41 1.46 12.04
CA ALA A 274 -7.03 0.09 11.73
C ALA A 274 -5.87 0.02 10.73
N PHE A 275 -5.70 1.08 9.92
CA PHE A 275 -4.68 1.20 8.88
C PHE A 275 -3.54 2.16 9.26
N GLN A 276 -3.53 2.70 10.48
CA GLN A 276 -2.46 3.59 10.94
C GLN A 276 -1.08 2.91 10.84
N THR A 277 -1.00 1.62 11.19
CA THR A 277 0.23 0.82 11.18
C THR A 277 0.63 0.29 9.80
N ALA A 278 -0.22 0.49 8.77
CA ALA A 278 0.06 0.05 7.40
C ALA A 278 1.30 0.73 6.81
N VAL A 279 1.62 1.92 7.31
CA VAL A 279 2.78 2.72 6.90
C VAL A 279 3.68 3.01 8.10
N GLY A 280 4.90 3.45 7.83
CA GLY A 280 5.87 3.86 8.83
C GLY A 280 6.25 2.75 9.81
N PHE A 281 6.77 3.14 10.98
CA PHE A 281 7.16 2.21 12.03
C PHE A 281 6.60 2.62 13.38
N THR A 282 6.15 1.65 14.17
CA THR A 282 5.77 1.83 15.57
C THR A 282 7.00 1.79 16.47
N ARG A 283 6.88 2.26 17.73
CA ARG A 283 8.01 2.17 18.68
C ARG A 283 8.54 0.72 18.84
N PRO A 284 7.70 -0.30 19.07
CA PRO A 284 8.16 -1.68 19.14
C PRO A 284 8.87 -2.18 17.87
N GLU A 285 8.42 -1.76 16.69
CA GLU A 285 9.05 -2.13 15.42
C GLU A 285 10.43 -1.47 15.27
N ILE A 286 10.58 -0.22 15.72
CA ILE A 286 11.87 0.49 15.71
C ILE A 286 12.84 -0.16 16.68
N ASP A 287 12.42 -0.46 17.90
CA ASP A 287 13.25 -1.18 18.87
C ASP A 287 13.68 -2.55 18.33
N ALA A 288 12.74 -3.29 17.72
CA ALA A 288 13.05 -4.58 17.10
C ALA A 288 14.04 -4.44 15.93
N LEU A 289 13.96 -3.37 15.13
CA LEU A 289 14.94 -3.10 14.09
C LEU A 289 16.32 -2.76 14.67
N ASP A 290 16.37 -1.89 15.68
CA ASP A 290 17.60 -1.47 16.36
C ASP A 290 18.31 -2.68 16.98
N ASP A 291 17.56 -3.52 17.70
CA ASP A 291 18.06 -4.77 18.29
C ASP A 291 18.58 -5.74 17.23
N ALA A 292 17.90 -5.83 16.08
CA ALA A 292 18.30 -6.72 14.98
C ALA A 292 19.60 -6.29 14.28
N PHE A 293 20.01 -5.02 14.41
CA PHE A 293 21.28 -4.51 13.90
C PHE A 293 22.39 -4.45 14.97
N SER A 294 22.12 -4.88 16.21
CA SER A 294 23.06 -4.76 17.34
C SER A 294 24.37 -5.55 17.18
N HIS A 295 24.45 -6.48 16.22
CA HIS A 295 25.69 -7.16 15.86
C HIS A 295 26.68 -6.30 15.07
N LEU A 296 26.23 -5.17 14.51
CA LEU A 296 27.08 -4.21 13.82
C LEU A 296 27.66 -3.18 14.78
N GLU A 297 28.86 -2.68 14.46
CA GLU A 297 29.47 -1.59 15.22
C GLU A 297 28.69 -0.28 14.99
N ALA A 298 28.09 0.24 16.06
CA ALA A 298 27.34 1.49 16.01
C ALA A 298 28.27 2.71 16.14
N GLN A 299 28.09 3.69 15.24
CA GLN A 299 28.72 5.00 15.29
C GLN A 299 28.11 5.91 16.37
N ASP A 300 26.87 5.62 16.77
CA ASP A 300 26.16 6.31 17.85
C ASP A 300 25.59 5.27 18.83
N ALA A 301 25.96 5.37 20.10
CA ALA A 301 25.55 4.44 21.14
C ALA A 301 24.09 4.62 21.59
N ARG A 302 23.45 5.74 21.23
CA ARG A 302 22.04 6.00 21.58
C ARG A 302 21.10 5.02 20.87
N ARG A 303 19.94 4.76 21.47
CA ARG A 303 18.88 3.99 20.81
C ARG A 303 18.31 4.80 19.66
N VAL A 304 17.87 4.14 18.60
CA VAL A 304 17.26 4.81 17.44
C VAL A 304 16.06 5.64 17.87
N LEU A 305 15.25 5.16 18.82
CA LEU A 305 14.13 5.93 19.37
C LEU A 305 14.57 7.21 20.10
N ASP A 306 15.66 7.15 20.85
CA ASP A 306 16.17 8.33 21.58
C ASP A 306 16.70 9.36 20.58
N MET A 307 17.43 8.91 19.55
CA MET A 307 17.88 9.76 18.45
C MET A 307 16.70 10.43 17.72
N MET A 308 15.59 9.70 17.53
CA MET A 308 14.37 10.22 16.91
C MET A 308 13.67 11.28 17.77
N ASP A 309 13.52 11.00 19.07
CA ASP A 309 12.86 11.88 20.01
C ASP A 309 13.69 13.17 20.26
N GLU A 310 15.02 13.10 20.22
CA GLU A 310 15.93 14.25 20.40
C GLU A 310 16.11 15.09 19.13
N ASP A 311 16.40 14.46 17.98
CA ASP A 311 16.80 15.18 16.76
C ASP A 311 15.60 15.72 15.97
N TYR A 312 14.46 15.03 16.03
CA TYR A 312 13.27 15.34 15.23
C TYR A 312 12.05 15.70 16.09
N GLY A 313 12.08 15.37 17.38
CA GLY A 313 11.02 15.67 18.32
C GLY A 313 9.70 14.95 18.02
N ARG A 314 8.69 15.23 18.86
CA ARG A 314 7.34 14.63 18.75
C ARG A 314 6.57 14.96 17.46
N ARG A 315 7.05 15.91 16.66
CA ARG A 315 6.43 16.29 15.37
C ARG A 315 6.69 15.27 14.26
N SER A 316 7.66 14.38 14.44
CA SER A 316 7.97 13.27 13.52
C SER A 316 7.02 12.06 13.66
N VAL A 317 6.12 12.10 14.64
CA VAL A 317 5.18 11.01 14.96
C VAL A 317 3.79 11.36 14.48
N PHE A 318 3.24 10.51 13.62
CA PHE A 318 1.81 10.48 13.35
C PHE A 318 1.12 9.63 14.41
N SER A 319 0.12 10.20 15.09
CA SER A 319 -0.76 9.47 15.98
C SER A 319 -2.10 10.18 16.05
N ASP A 320 -3.20 9.48 15.79
CA ASP A 320 -4.54 10.06 15.96
C ASP A 320 -4.95 10.02 17.45
N ARG A 321 -4.35 10.92 18.24
CA ARG A 321 -4.57 11.01 19.70
C ARG A 321 -5.98 11.47 20.07
N LEU A 322 -6.77 11.97 19.13
CA LEU A 322 -8.11 12.48 19.40
C LEU A 322 -9.18 11.40 19.23
N ALA A 323 -9.00 10.46 18.31
CA ALA A 323 -9.79 9.22 18.32
C ALA A 323 -9.76 8.52 19.70
N ARG A 324 -8.60 8.54 20.38
CA ARG A 324 -8.42 8.02 21.76
C ARG A 324 -9.32 8.70 22.81
N LYS A 325 -9.70 9.96 22.62
CA LYS A 325 -10.55 10.72 23.56
C LYS A 325 -12.05 10.58 23.30
N HIS A 326 -12.43 10.15 22.10
CA HIS A 326 -13.83 10.18 21.65
C HIS A 326 -14.47 8.80 21.45
N GLN A 327 -13.80 7.72 21.84
CA GLN A 327 -14.42 6.39 22.04
C GLN A 327 -15.23 6.32 23.36
N CYS A 328 -15.95 7.39 23.74
CA CYS A 328 -17.08 7.20 24.65
C CYS A 328 -18.15 6.41 23.89
N PRO A 329 -18.86 5.47 24.54
CA PRO A 329 -19.93 4.74 23.88
C PRO A 329 -20.95 5.75 23.31
N PRO A 330 -21.50 5.51 22.11
CA PRO A 330 -22.48 6.41 21.52
C PRO A 330 -23.66 6.60 22.47
N ASP A 331 -24.08 7.86 22.63
CA ASP A 331 -25.29 8.24 23.36
C ASP A 331 -26.50 7.64 22.61
N PRO A 332 -27.26 6.69 23.21
CA PRO A 332 -28.26 5.89 22.50
C PRO A 332 -29.46 6.71 21.96
N VAL A 333 -29.51 8.02 22.24
CA VAL A 333 -30.66 8.88 21.93
C VAL A 333 -30.44 9.73 20.67
N LYS A 334 -29.21 9.79 20.12
CA LYS A 334 -28.89 10.65 18.98
C LYS A 334 -28.10 9.91 17.91
N GLU A 335 -28.80 9.20 17.03
CA GLU A 335 -28.75 9.42 15.58
C GLU A 335 -29.44 8.27 14.84
N ALA A 336 -30.72 8.50 14.55
CA ALA A 336 -31.52 7.75 13.58
C ALA A 336 -31.18 8.21 12.15
N TRP A 337 -29.90 8.16 11.75
CA TRP A 337 -29.49 8.30 10.36
C TRP A 337 -29.13 6.92 9.82
N HIS A 338 -30.12 6.30 9.19
CA HIS A 338 -30.02 5.20 8.22
C HIS A 338 -28.76 4.33 8.28
N TYR A 339 -28.70 3.44 9.27
CA TYR A 339 -27.94 2.19 9.15
C TYR A 339 -28.60 1.34 8.05
N ARG A 340 -28.02 1.37 6.85
CA ARG A 340 -28.16 0.28 5.87
C ARG A 340 -27.09 -0.76 6.18
N GLU A 341 -27.47 -2.03 5.97
CA GLU A 341 -26.66 -3.27 5.94
C GLU A 341 -25.19 -3.11 6.38
N GLU A 342 -24.87 -3.67 7.56
CA GLU A 342 -23.53 -3.98 8.09
C GLU A 342 -22.42 -2.98 7.69
N ASP A 343 -22.17 -1.97 8.54
CA ASP A 343 -21.02 -1.06 8.37
C ASP A 343 -19.72 -1.89 8.24
N PRO A 344 -19.07 -1.93 7.05
CA PRO A 344 -17.90 -2.76 6.81
C PRO A 344 -16.70 -2.34 7.68
N LEU A 345 -16.73 -1.12 8.22
CA LEU A 345 -15.71 -0.61 9.13
C LEU A 345 -15.93 -1.07 10.58
N ALA A 346 -17.15 -1.48 10.96
CA ALA A 346 -17.46 -1.90 12.33
C ALA A 346 -16.76 -3.20 12.75
N GLY A 347 -16.33 -4.02 11.77
CA GLY A 347 -15.57 -5.26 12.01
C GLY A 347 -14.05 -5.10 12.01
N LEU A 348 -13.53 -3.87 11.86
CA LEU A 348 -12.09 -3.62 11.81
C LEU A 348 -11.47 -3.61 13.21
N ASP A 349 -10.34 -4.32 13.35
CA ASP A 349 -9.57 -4.31 14.59
C ASP A 349 -8.80 -2.99 14.73
N THR A 350 -9.10 -2.28 15.81
CA THR A 350 -8.45 -1.00 16.18
C THR A 350 -7.56 -1.15 17.42
N SER A 351 -7.24 -2.37 17.85
CA SER A 351 -6.38 -2.62 19.01
C SER A 351 -4.99 -1.96 18.88
N LYS A 352 -4.47 -1.86 17.65
CA LYS A 352 -3.18 -1.22 17.32
C LYS A 352 -3.28 0.26 16.93
N ALA A 353 -4.47 0.85 16.99
CA ALA A 353 -4.76 2.22 16.59
C ALA A 353 -3.90 3.29 17.27
N PHE A 354 -3.47 3.02 18.49
CA PHE A 354 -2.91 4.04 19.37
C PHE A 354 -1.38 4.07 19.40
N GLU A 355 -0.73 3.22 18.62
CA GLU A 355 0.72 3.22 18.48
C GLU A 355 1.15 4.41 17.60
N GLY A 356 2.01 5.28 18.14
CA GLY A 356 2.58 6.37 17.35
C GLY A 356 3.47 5.81 16.23
N ILE A 357 3.30 6.36 15.03
CA ILE A 357 3.98 5.91 13.80
C ILE A 357 5.00 6.96 13.36
N TYR A 358 6.21 6.53 13.10
CA TYR A 358 7.29 7.35 12.54
C TYR A 358 7.42 7.09 11.04
N GLY A 359 7.73 8.13 10.27
CA GLY A 359 7.93 8.01 8.82
C GLY A 359 9.06 7.03 8.48
N ALA A 360 8.81 6.12 7.52
CA ALA A 360 9.73 5.05 7.18
C ALA A 360 11.12 5.53 6.73
N GLN A 361 11.17 6.52 5.83
CA GLN A 361 12.41 7.12 5.34
C GLN A 361 13.23 7.76 6.45
N LEU A 362 12.55 8.37 7.44
CA LEU A 362 13.24 8.99 8.56
C LEU A 362 13.91 7.93 9.46
N ILE A 363 13.21 6.85 9.76
CA ILE A 363 13.77 5.71 10.51
C ILE A 363 14.95 5.10 9.76
N MET A 364 14.81 4.86 8.46
CA MET A 364 15.91 4.33 7.65
C MET A 364 17.13 5.27 7.63
N LYS A 365 16.92 6.59 7.58
CA LYS A 365 18.00 7.58 7.68
C LYS A 365 18.72 7.55 9.02
N VAL A 366 17.98 7.40 10.13
CA VAL A 366 18.58 7.32 11.48
C VAL A 366 19.35 6.01 11.66
N LEU A 367 18.80 4.88 11.20
CA LEU A 367 19.50 3.60 11.16
C LEU A 367 20.78 3.69 10.32
N ALA A 368 20.71 4.32 9.14
CA ALA A 368 21.87 4.51 8.28
C ALA A 368 22.99 5.28 8.98
N ARG A 369 22.63 6.36 9.67
CA ARG A 369 23.59 7.15 10.46
C ARG A 369 24.15 6.35 11.65
N LYS A 370 23.30 5.63 12.39
CA LYS A 370 23.73 4.88 13.58
C LYS A 370 24.71 3.76 13.22
N TYR A 371 24.45 3.02 12.14
CA TYR A 371 25.24 1.84 11.75
C TYR A 371 26.20 2.07 10.58
N GLY A 372 26.36 3.32 10.13
CA GLY A 372 27.32 3.68 9.09
C GLY A 372 26.94 3.23 7.66
N PHE A 373 25.66 2.98 7.38
CA PHE A 373 25.23 2.66 6.02
C PHE A 373 25.26 3.89 5.10
N PRO A 374 25.46 3.71 3.78
CA PRO A 374 25.38 4.81 2.81
C PRO A 374 24.03 5.55 2.92
N ASN A 375 24.09 6.87 3.04
CA ASN A 375 22.87 7.70 3.11
C ASN A 375 22.26 7.88 1.71
N ILE A 376 21.49 6.88 1.28
CA ILE A 376 20.73 6.90 0.02
C ILE A 376 19.37 7.61 0.16
N TYR A 377 18.98 7.98 1.38
CA TYR A 377 17.70 8.62 1.69
C TYR A 377 17.78 10.15 1.85
N GLY A 378 18.92 10.73 1.48
CA GLY A 378 19.30 12.12 1.76
C GLY A 378 18.89 13.17 0.73
N ARG A 379 18.18 12.81 -0.35
CA ARG A 379 17.71 13.77 -1.36
C ARG A 379 16.18 13.82 -1.39
N LEU A 380 15.63 14.90 -0.83
CA LEU A 380 14.33 15.46 -1.20
C LEU A 380 14.51 16.97 -1.36
#